data_AF-A0A7Z9G6I3-F1
#
_entry.id   AF-A0A7Z9G6I3-F1
#
_cell.length_a   1.000
_cell.length_b   1.000
_cell.length_c   1.000
_cell.angle_alpha   90.00
_cell.angle_beta   90.00
_cell.angle_gamma   90.00
#
_symmetry.space_group_name_H-M   'P 1'
#
loop_
_entity.id
_entity.type
_entity.pdbx_description
1 polymer ?
#
loop_
_entity_poly.entity_id
_entity_poly.type
_entity_poly.pdbx_seq_one_letter_code
_entity_poly.pdbx_strand_id
1 'polypeptide(L)'
;MQNVGTYADQMGRFVLAKGVWRCETGGSWNYIRSAGVVKAVLPMANVASGGAGDVPGLLPYPKKLESGDSLEVMANATSVRMMTLAVACSNREYHVFYYTVSGASSGQGHELISVVTDQGIGTVLQDKVITHWYANNGSNTTQLTSDVMLLDGAGVTVATVAPNGVGLGKGDACLFQKLQRPIQVKINSKAVFTTDA
;
A
#
# COMPACT_ATOMS: atom_id res chain seq x y z
N MET A 1 -0.99 -11.39 -13.39
CA MET A 1 -2.02 -11.93 -12.48
C MET A 1 -1.70 -13.39 -12.20
N GLN A 2 -1.60 -13.79 -10.94
CA GLN A 2 -1.34 -15.19 -10.56
C GLN A 2 -2.51 -15.70 -9.72
N ASN A 3 -3.09 -16.85 -10.11
CA ASN A 3 -4.20 -17.48 -9.38
C ASN A 3 -3.69 -18.17 -8.11
N VAL A 4 -3.54 -17.44 -7.03
CA VAL A 4 -3.05 -17.94 -5.74
C VAL A 4 -4.09 -18.77 -4.98
N GLY A 5 -5.38 -18.51 -5.24
CA GLY A 5 -6.50 -19.19 -4.61
C GLY A 5 -6.55 -20.70 -4.86
N THR A 6 -6.30 -21.12 -6.10
CA THR A 6 -6.35 -22.55 -6.48
C THR A 6 -5.27 -23.37 -5.76
N TYR A 7 -4.07 -22.81 -5.59
CA TYR A 7 -3.00 -23.46 -4.83
C TYR A 7 -3.34 -23.55 -3.34
N ALA A 8 -3.92 -22.49 -2.77
CA ALA A 8 -4.36 -22.48 -1.38
C ALA A 8 -5.46 -23.51 -1.10
N ASP A 9 -6.42 -23.66 -2.01
CA ASP A 9 -7.50 -24.65 -1.91
C ASP A 9 -6.96 -26.08 -1.97
N GLN A 10 -5.95 -26.35 -2.81
CA GLN A 10 -5.27 -27.65 -2.83
C GLN A 10 -4.60 -27.99 -1.49
N MET A 11 -4.17 -26.99 -0.72
CA MET A 11 -3.62 -27.17 0.62
C MET A 11 -4.71 -27.34 1.71
N GLY A 12 -5.99 -27.13 1.37
CA GLY A 12 -7.18 -27.39 2.19
C GLY A 12 -7.41 -26.48 3.41
N ARG A 13 -6.35 -25.90 4.01
CA ARG A 13 -6.43 -25.04 5.21
C ARG A 13 -5.47 -23.85 5.17
N PHE A 14 -5.16 -23.34 3.98
CA PHE A 14 -4.20 -22.23 3.89
C PHE A 14 -4.80 -20.92 4.41
N VAL A 15 -4.13 -20.34 5.42
CA VAL A 15 -4.43 -19.01 5.94
C VAL A 15 -3.20 -18.13 5.75
N LEU A 16 -3.36 -17.08 4.95
CA LEU A 16 -2.36 -16.05 4.76
C LEU A 16 -2.27 -15.19 6.02
N ALA A 17 -1.32 -15.52 6.89
CA ALA A 17 -1.01 -14.75 8.11
C ALA A 17 0.29 -13.94 7.98
N LYS A 18 1.19 -14.37 7.09
CA LYS A 18 2.44 -13.69 6.75
C LYS A 18 2.66 -13.78 5.24
N GLY A 19 3.31 -12.78 4.68
CA GLY A 19 3.65 -12.78 3.27
C GLY A 19 4.67 -11.71 2.92
N VAL A 20 5.20 -11.81 1.71
CA VAL A 20 5.98 -10.74 1.09
C VAL A 20 5.83 -10.84 -0.41
N TRP A 21 5.66 -9.71 -1.07
CA TRP A 21 5.95 -9.60 -2.50
C TRP A 21 7.35 -9.02 -2.69
N ARG A 22 8.18 -9.75 -3.45
CA ARG A 22 9.55 -9.34 -3.75
C ARG A 22 9.68 -9.00 -5.23
N CYS A 23 10.42 -7.95 -5.50
CA CYS A 23 10.76 -7.50 -6.85
C CYS A 23 12.19 -6.94 -6.85
N GLU A 24 12.91 -7.12 -7.96
CA GLU A 24 14.27 -6.60 -8.12
C GLU A 24 14.26 -5.11 -8.49
N THR A 25 13.22 -4.66 -9.19
CA THR A 25 13.05 -3.27 -9.58
C THR A 25 11.82 -2.74 -8.86
N GLY A 26 11.98 -1.62 -8.15
CA GLY A 26 11.07 -1.08 -7.13
C GLY A 26 9.58 -1.25 -7.46
N GLY A 27 9.02 -2.25 -6.81
CA GLY A 27 7.61 -2.55 -6.80
C GLY A 27 6.83 -1.39 -6.22
N SER A 28 5.64 -1.17 -6.73
CA SER A 28 4.81 -0.04 -6.32
C SER A 28 3.66 -0.50 -5.44
N TRP A 29 2.79 -1.36 -5.95
CA TRP A 29 1.72 -1.93 -5.14
C TRP A 29 1.51 -3.41 -5.43
N ASN A 30 0.92 -4.10 -4.47
CA ASN A 30 0.42 -5.46 -4.63
C ASN A 30 -0.86 -5.64 -3.82
N TYR A 31 -1.73 -6.54 -4.26
CA TYR A 31 -2.85 -6.99 -3.47
C TYR A 31 -3.42 -8.31 -3.99
N ILE A 32 -4.12 -9.03 -3.11
CA ILE A 32 -4.93 -10.18 -3.48
C ILE A 32 -6.35 -9.70 -3.75
N ARG A 33 -6.81 -9.90 -4.97
CA ARG A 33 -8.18 -9.60 -5.41
C ARG A 33 -9.06 -10.83 -5.22
N SER A 34 -10.28 -10.60 -4.72
CA SER A 34 -11.31 -11.61 -4.53
C SER A 34 -12.66 -10.97 -4.80
N ALA A 35 -13.45 -11.53 -5.72
CA ALA A 35 -14.79 -11.02 -6.04
C ALA A 35 -14.85 -9.48 -6.26
N GLY A 36 -13.82 -8.91 -6.91
CA GLY A 36 -13.75 -7.48 -7.21
C GLY A 36 -13.20 -6.58 -6.09
N VAL A 37 -12.96 -7.11 -4.89
CA VAL A 37 -12.43 -6.35 -3.74
C VAL A 37 -11.02 -6.77 -3.35
N VAL A 38 -10.33 -5.91 -2.61
CA VAL A 38 -9.02 -6.22 -2.02
C VAL A 38 -9.22 -7.11 -0.79
N LYS A 39 -8.88 -8.39 -0.90
CA LYS A 39 -8.97 -9.37 0.20
C LYS A 39 -7.83 -9.20 1.20
N ALA A 40 -6.61 -9.00 0.69
CA ALA A 40 -5.39 -8.83 1.46
C ALA A 40 -4.36 -8.02 0.69
N VAL A 41 -3.42 -7.41 1.40
CA VAL A 41 -2.25 -6.73 0.84
C VAL A 41 -1.01 -7.34 1.47
N LEU A 42 -0.02 -7.70 0.65
CA LEU A 42 1.22 -8.27 1.17
C LEU A 42 2.20 -7.15 1.52
N PRO A 43 2.99 -7.30 2.58
CA PRO A 43 4.22 -6.54 2.75
C PRO A 43 5.09 -6.62 1.49
N MET A 44 5.89 -5.59 1.23
CA MET A 44 6.71 -5.51 0.03
C MET A 44 8.19 -5.43 0.39
N ALA A 45 9.07 -6.04 -0.39
CA ALA A 45 10.51 -5.86 -0.27
C ALA A 45 11.17 -5.76 -1.65
N ASN A 46 12.28 -5.02 -1.72
CA ASN A 46 13.11 -4.90 -2.91
C ASN A 46 14.44 -5.59 -2.66
N VAL A 47 14.83 -6.42 -3.62
CA VAL A 47 16.06 -7.23 -3.54
C VAL A 47 17.24 -6.62 -4.30
N ALA A 48 17.08 -5.45 -4.94
CA ALA A 48 18.10 -4.74 -5.74
C ALA A 48 19.45 -4.56 -5.04
N SER A 49 19.49 -4.60 -3.70
CA SER A 49 20.70 -4.40 -2.90
C SER A 49 21.01 -5.58 -1.98
N GLY A 50 20.49 -6.78 -2.26
CA GLY A 50 20.74 -7.99 -1.46
C GLY A 50 20.08 -8.00 -0.08
N GLY A 51 19.42 -6.92 0.33
CA GLY A 51 18.66 -6.85 1.56
C GLY A 51 17.19 -7.17 1.32
N ALA A 52 16.75 -8.31 1.82
CA ALA A 52 15.36 -8.50 2.18
C ALA A 52 15.34 -8.35 3.70
N GLY A 53 14.80 -7.25 4.23
CA GLY A 53 14.60 -7.06 5.67
C GLY A 53 13.75 -8.16 6.31
N ASP A 54 13.12 -7.92 7.46
CA ASP A 54 12.34 -8.93 8.19
C ASP A 54 11.07 -9.40 7.45
N VAL A 55 11.24 -10.20 6.40
CA VAL A 55 10.19 -10.77 5.57
C VAL A 55 10.27 -12.30 5.53
N PRO A 56 9.14 -13.03 5.59
CA PRO A 56 7.78 -12.54 5.36
C PRO A 56 7.18 -11.76 6.54
N GLY A 57 6.57 -10.61 6.22
CA GLY A 57 5.97 -9.72 7.21
C GLY A 57 4.59 -10.19 7.65
N LEU A 58 4.17 -9.81 8.86
CA LEU A 58 2.84 -10.09 9.40
C LEU A 58 1.75 -9.30 8.67
N LEU A 59 0.63 -9.97 8.38
CA LEU A 59 -0.60 -9.31 7.99
C LEU A 59 -1.39 -8.91 9.25
N PRO A 60 -1.88 -7.66 9.37
CA PRO A 60 -2.72 -7.22 10.49
C PRO A 60 -3.93 -8.14 10.76
N TYR A 61 -4.53 -8.64 9.68
CA TYR A 61 -5.68 -9.52 9.70
C TYR A 61 -5.45 -10.69 8.75
N PRO A 62 -5.17 -11.90 9.27
CA PRO A 62 -5.01 -13.08 8.43
C PRO A 62 -6.25 -13.39 7.59
N LYS A 63 -6.04 -13.93 6.38
CA LYS A 63 -7.11 -14.24 5.43
C LYS A 63 -6.97 -15.65 4.90
N LYS A 64 -8.09 -16.39 4.90
CA LYS A 64 -8.15 -17.64 4.15
C LYS A 64 -8.15 -17.32 2.66
N LEU A 65 -7.32 -17.99 1.89
CA LEU A 65 -7.36 -17.89 0.43
C LEU A 65 -8.26 -18.99 -0.13
N GLU A 66 -8.97 -18.66 -1.20
CA GLU A 66 -9.99 -19.50 -1.82
C GLU A 66 -9.87 -19.40 -3.35
N SER A 67 -10.31 -20.44 -4.08
CA SER A 67 -10.31 -20.41 -5.54
C SER A 67 -11.05 -19.18 -6.07
N GLY A 68 -10.44 -18.53 -7.06
CA GLY A 68 -10.86 -17.20 -7.54
C GLY A 68 -10.03 -16.05 -6.96
N ASP A 69 -9.28 -16.27 -5.88
CA ASP A 69 -8.32 -15.29 -5.39
C ASP A 69 -7.10 -15.17 -6.31
N SER A 70 -6.76 -13.94 -6.69
CA SER A 70 -5.64 -13.64 -7.57
C SER A 70 -4.71 -12.59 -6.99
N LEU A 71 -3.41 -12.82 -7.08
CA LEU A 71 -2.39 -11.81 -6.75
C LEU A 71 -2.20 -10.88 -7.95
N GLU A 72 -2.37 -9.59 -7.68
CA GLU A 72 -2.12 -8.47 -8.58
C GLU A 72 -0.96 -7.64 -8.06
N VAL A 73 -0.07 -7.25 -8.98
CA VAL A 73 1.19 -6.57 -8.66
C VAL A 73 1.49 -5.53 -9.71
N MET A 74 2.13 -4.44 -9.30
CA MET A 74 2.64 -3.40 -10.18
C MET A 74 4.13 -3.18 -9.90
N ALA A 75 4.97 -3.64 -10.83
CA ALA A 75 6.37 -3.27 -10.88
C ALA A 75 6.54 -2.17 -11.92
N ASN A 76 7.26 -1.11 -11.55
CA ASN A 76 7.46 0.05 -12.41
C ASN A 76 8.94 0.18 -12.80
N ALA A 77 9.19 0.84 -13.94
CA ALA A 77 10.54 1.24 -14.32
C ALA A 77 11.12 2.24 -13.30
N THR A 78 12.44 2.31 -13.19
CA THR A 78 13.15 3.21 -12.28
C THR A 78 12.84 4.70 -12.51
N SER A 79 12.44 5.06 -13.72
CA SER A 79 12.06 6.43 -14.08
C SER A 79 10.67 6.84 -13.60
N VAL A 80 9.81 5.89 -13.21
CA VAL A 80 8.43 6.18 -12.80
C VAL A 80 8.41 6.70 -11.38
N ARG A 81 7.72 7.83 -11.19
CA ARG A 81 7.49 8.46 -9.89
C ARG A 81 6.11 8.04 -9.39
N MET A 82 6.07 7.20 -8.36
CA MET A 82 4.80 6.73 -7.80
C MET A 82 4.86 6.70 -6.29
N MET A 83 3.77 7.12 -5.66
CA MET A 83 3.53 6.88 -4.24
C MET A 83 2.39 5.88 -4.08
N THR A 84 2.49 5.02 -3.08
CA THR A 84 1.48 4.04 -2.73
C THR A 84 1.27 3.98 -1.23
N LEU A 85 0.03 3.72 -0.84
CA LEU A 85 -0.41 3.59 0.54
C LEU A 85 -1.25 2.33 0.66
N ALA A 86 -0.81 1.39 1.50
CA ALA A 86 -1.60 0.24 1.90
C ALA A 86 -2.18 0.49 3.29
N VAL A 87 -3.48 0.20 3.47
CA VAL A 87 -4.15 0.35 4.76
C VAL A 87 -4.92 -0.92 5.11
N ALA A 88 -5.01 -1.20 6.41
CA ALA A 88 -5.89 -2.20 6.98
C ALA A 88 -6.82 -1.54 8.00
N CYS A 89 -8.11 -1.87 7.90
CA CYS A 89 -9.17 -1.26 8.69
C CYS A 89 -9.64 -2.18 9.83
N SER A 90 -10.27 -1.61 10.87
CA SER A 90 -10.75 -2.34 12.05
C SER A 90 -11.76 -3.45 11.72
N ASN A 91 -12.50 -3.30 10.61
CA ASN A 91 -13.40 -4.31 10.05
C ASN A 91 -12.68 -5.44 9.29
N ARG A 92 -11.34 -5.49 9.37
CA ARG A 92 -10.47 -6.48 8.72
C ARG A 92 -10.38 -6.36 7.20
N GLU A 93 -10.82 -5.25 6.62
CA GLU A 93 -10.64 -4.98 5.20
C GLU A 93 -9.27 -4.37 4.91
N TYR A 94 -8.80 -4.58 3.70
CA TYR A 94 -7.55 -4.01 3.20
C TYR A 94 -7.85 -3.12 2.00
N HIS A 95 -7.05 -2.07 1.82
CA HIS A 95 -7.16 -1.19 0.66
C HIS A 95 -5.78 -0.70 0.24
N VAL A 96 -5.64 -0.41 -1.05
CA VAL A 96 -4.42 0.17 -1.62
C VAL A 96 -4.77 1.39 -2.41
N PHE A 97 -4.03 2.46 -2.17
CA PHE A 97 -4.12 3.72 -2.89
C PHE A 97 -2.79 4.02 -3.54
N TYR A 98 -2.81 4.70 -4.68
CA TYR A 98 -1.62 5.07 -5.42
C TYR A 98 -1.80 6.39 -6.15
N TYR A 99 -0.68 6.95 -6.59
CA TYR A 99 -0.66 8.04 -7.54
C TYR A 99 0.64 8.02 -8.32
N THR A 100 0.56 8.15 -9.65
CA THR A 100 1.72 8.33 -10.51
C THR A 100 1.88 9.80 -10.81
N VAL A 101 3.04 10.38 -10.50
CA VAL A 101 3.33 11.77 -10.80
C VAL A 101 3.63 11.92 -12.28
N SER A 102 2.88 12.80 -12.95
CA SER A 102 3.07 13.16 -14.36
C SER A 102 3.21 14.67 -14.51
N GLY A 103 4.24 15.12 -15.23
CA GLY A 103 4.52 16.54 -15.45
C GLY A 103 5.30 17.21 -14.31
N ALA A 104 5.62 18.49 -14.48
CA ALA A 104 6.26 19.33 -13.45
C ALA A 104 5.17 19.97 -12.58
N SER A 105 5.09 19.57 -11.31
CA SER A 105 4.05 19.93 -10.35
C SER A 105 4.62 20.26 -8.96
N SER A 106 5.74 20.98 -8.92
CA SER A 106 6.55 21.11 -7.70
C SER A 106 5.76 21.78 -6.60
N GLY A 107 5.72 21.17 -5.42
CA GLY A 107 4.97 21.67 -4.27
C GLY A 107 3.45 21.52 -4.33
N GLN A 108 2.87 20.86 -5.34
CA GLN A 108 1.44 20.52 -5.36
C GLN A 108 1.17 19.24 -4.54
N GLY A 109 0.06 19.23 -3.82
CA GLY A 109 -0.43 18.04 -3.10
C GLY A 109 -1.05 17.05 -4.08
N HIS A 110 -0.45 15.87 -4.24
CA HIS A 110 -0.97 14.78 -5.05
C HIS A 110 -1.85 13.86 -4.22
N GLU A 111 -3.12 13.73 -4.60
CA GLU A 111 -4.08 12.88 -3.90
C GLU A 111 -3.98 11.42 -4.37
N LEU A 112 -3.84 10.50 -3.40
CA LEU A 112 -3.81 9.06 -3.64
C LEU A 112 -5.22 8.53 -3.91
N ILE A 113 -5.36 7.72 -4.96
CA ILE A 113 -6.62 7.10 -5.38
C ILE A 113 -6.57 5.58 -5.29
N SER A 114 -7.72 4.96 -5.04
CA SER A 114 -7.84 3.50 -4.88
C SER A 114 -7.51 2.76 -6.17
N VAL A 115 -6.69 1.71 -6.07
CA VAL A 115 -6.35 0.82 -7.20
C VAL A 115 -7.54 0.07 -7.79
N VAL A 116 -8.67 0.03 -7.07
CA VAL A 116 -9.88 -0.71 -7.50
C VAL A 116 -10.98 0.20 -8.02
N THR A 117 -11.09 1.41 -7.48
CA THR A 117 -12.26 2.30 -7.71
C THR A 117 -11.90 3.66 -8.29
N ASP A 118 -10.61 4.01 -8.35
CA ASP A 118 -10.11 5.33 -8.77
C ASP A 118 -10.71 6.50 -7.97
N GLN A 119 -11.19 6.22 -6.74
CA GLN A 119 -11.71 7.21 -5.81
C GLN A 119 -10.71 7.48 -4.67
N GLY A 120 -10.77 8.68 -4.11
CA GLY A 120 -9.96 9.07 -2.96
C GLY A 120 -10.32 8.32 -1.67
N ILE A 121 -9.43 8.40 -0.68
CA ILE A 121 -9.56 7.66 0.59
C ILE A 121 -10.85 7.99 1.35
N GLY A 122 -11.29 9.24 1.34
CA GLY A 122 -12.50 9.68 2.01
C GLY A 122 -13.76 8.98 1.49
N THR A 123 -13.86 8.81 0.17
CA THR A 123 -14.97 8.08 -0.47
C THR A 123 -14.89 6.57 -0.22
N VAL A 124 -13.70 5.97 -0.35
CA VAL A 124 -13.53 4.51 -0.28
C VAL A 124 -13.63 3.98 1.15
N LEU A 125 -13.17 4.77 2.12
CA LEU A 125 -13.11 4.39 3.53
C LEU A 125 -14.05 5.20 4.40
N GLN A 126 -15.07 5.83 3.82
CA GLN A 126 -16.06 6.57 4.60
C GLN A 126 -16.57 5.71 5.75
N ASP A 127 -16.54 6.27 6.96
CA ASP A 127 -16.99 5.63 8.20
C ASP A 127 -16.18 4.39 8.62
N LYS A 128 -15.05 4.10 7.98
CA LYS A 128 -14.09 3.06 8.40
C LYS A 128 -12.97 3.65 9.27
N VAL A 129 -12.40 2.78 10.11
CA VAL A 129 -11.26 3.10 10.97
C VAL A 129 -10.01 2.41 10.45
N ILE A 130 -8.98 3.18 10.11
CA ILE A 130 -7.65 2.65 9.77
C ILE A 130 -6.95 2.26 11.07
N THR A 131 -6.39 1.05 11.12
CA THR A 131 -5.66 0.53 12.29
C THR A 131 -4.19 0.24 11.98
N HIS A 132 -3.88 -0.08 10.73
CA HIS A 132 -2.52 -0.31 10.26
C HIS A 132 -2.34 0.26 8.88
N TRP A 133 -1.11 0.62 8.57
CA TRP A 133 -0.75 1.09 7.25
C TRP A 133 0.74 0.93 6.95
N TYR A 134 1.11 1.07 5.69
CA TYR A 134 2.46 1.37 5.27
C TYR A 134 2.41 2.14 3.96
N ALA A 135 3.43 2.95 3.69
CA ALA A 135 3.60 3.62 2.40
C ALA A 135 4.84 3.12 1.68
N ASN A 136 4.84 3.24 0.35
CA ASN A 136 5.94 2.87 -0.51
C ASN A 136 6.05 3.85 -1.69
N ASN A 137 7.29 4.21 -2.04
CA ASN A 137 7.65 5.18 -3.06
C ASN A 137 8.21 4.57 -4.36
N GLY A 138 8.09 3.25 -4.52
CA GLY A 138 8.57 2.57 -5.72
C GLY A 138 10.09 2.74 -5.90
N SER A 139 10.51 3.03 -7.13
CA SER A 139 11.94 3.04 -7.50
C SER A 139 12.62 4.41 -7.43
N ASN A 140 11.87 5.51 -7.26
CA ASN A 140 12.41 6.86 -7.41
C ASN A 140 12.13 7.71 -6.17
N THR A 141 13.06 7.64 -5.21
CA THR A 141 12.91 8.22 -3.87
C THR A 141 13.38 9.67 -3.77
N THR A 142 14.18 10.13 -4.74
CA THR A 142 14.84 11.45 -4.70
C THR A 142 13.87 12.61 -4.94
N GLN A 143 12.66 12.34 -5.46
CA GLN A 143 11.74 13.37 -5.94
C GLN A 143 10.48 13.53 -5.08
N LEU A 144 10.43 12.84 -3.95
CA LEU A 144 9.34 12.94 -2.98
C LEU A 144 9.78 13.86 -1.85
N THR A 145 9.03 14.92 -1.63
CA THR A 145 9.38 15.96 -0.65
C THR A 145 8.63 15.81 0.67
N SER A 146 7.67 14.88 0.74
CA SER A 146 6.93 14.59 1.97
C SER A 146 6.63 13.11 2.17
N ASP A 147 6.30 12.78 3.41
CA ASP A 147 5.56 11.58 3.77
C ASP A 147 4.15 11.60 3.15
N VAL A 148 3.46 10.46 3.23
CA VAL A 148 2.01 10.44 2.97
C VAL A 148 1.31 11.06 4.18
N MET A 149 0.57 12.13 3.95
CA MET A 149 -0.23 12.84 4.94
C MET A 149 -1.71 12.49 4.76
N LEU A 150 -2.35 12.05 5.84
CA LEU A 150 -3.80 11.94 5.89
C LEU A 150 -4.36 13.25 6.44
N LEU A 151 -5.13 13.94 5.60
CA LEU A 151 -5.81 15.20 5.93
C LEU A 151 -7.27 14.93 6.32
N ASP A 152 -7.80 15.71 7.24
CA ASP A 152 -9.23 15.79 7.50
C ASP A 152 -9.97 16.70 6.51
N GLY A 153 -11.28 16.86 6.70
CA GLY A 153 -12.12 17.70 5.83
C GLY A 153 -11.82 19.20 5.89
N ALA A 154 -10.99 19.66 6.84
CA ALA A 154 -10.50 21.03 6.92
C ALA A 154 -9.09 21.18 6.32
N GLY A 155 -8.49 20.09 5.81
CA GLY A 155 -7.13 20.08 5.28
C GLY A 155 -6.04 19.96 6.33
N VAL A 156 -6.38 19.65 7.59
CA VAL A 156 -5.41 19.48 8.68
C VAL A 156 -4.87 18.06 8.68
N THR A 157 -3.55 17.91 8.76
CA THR A 157 -2.90 16.60 8.88
C THR A 157 -3.28 15.93 10.21
N VAL A 158 -3.97 14.80 10.12
CA VAL A 158 -4.35 13.98 11.29
C VAL A 158 -3.39 12.82 11.55
N ALA A 159 -2.63 12.40 10.54
CA ALA A 159 -1.58 11.41 10.67
C ALA A 159 -0.64 11.42 9.46
N THR A 160 0.57 10.91 9.63
CA THR A 160 1.56 10.75 8.57
C THR A 160 2.15 9.35 8.57
N VAL A 161 2.51 8.86 7.39
CA VAL A 161 3.30 7.64 7.23
C VAL A 161 4.41 7.88 6.24
N ALA A 162 5.64 7.74 6.70
CA ALA A 162 6.80 7.76 5.84
C ALA A 162 6.76 6.56 4.88
N PRO A 163 7.16 6.75 3.61
CA PRO A 163 7.38 5.63 2.73
C PRO A 163 8.52 4.77 3.29
N ASN A 164 8.17 3.57 3.74
CA ASN A 164 9.12 2.60 4.26
C ASN A 164 9.58 1.72 3.10
N GLY A 165 10.14 2.30 2.04
CA GLY A 165 10.35 1.61 0.76
C GLY A 165 11.82 1.52 0.34
N VAL A 166 12.25 0.30 0.00
CA VAL A 166 12.83 -0.20 -1.27
C VAL A 166 13.73 0.67 -2.17
N GLY A 167 13.94 1.95 -1.91
CA GLY A 167 14.80 2.84 -2.69
C GLY A 167 15.67 3.77 -1.86
N LEU A 168 15.90 3.46 -0.57
CA LEU A 168 16.79 4.22 0.32
C LEU A 168 18.18 3.58 0.50
N GLY A 169 18.55 2.58 -0.31
CA GLY A 169 19.79 1.81 -0.10
C GLY A 169 19.83 1.01 1.21
N LYS A 170 18.74 1.06 1.98
CA LYS A 170 18.45 0.17 3.10
C LYS A 170 17.49 -0.88 2.58
N GLY A 171 17.85 -2.16 2.65
CA GLY A 171 17.03 -3.28 2.20
C GLY A 171 15.78 -3.52 3.05
N ASP A 172 15.07 -2.45 3.42
CA ASP A 172 13.96 -2.47 4.34
C ASP A 172 12.67 -2.82 3.60
N ALA A 173 11.89 -3.70 4.22
CA ALA A 173 10.59 -4.09 3.72
C ALA A 173 9.52 -3.08 4.13
N CYS A 174 8.57 -2.82 3.25
CA CYS A 174 7.32 -2.13 3.57
C CYS A 174 6.45 -3.07 4.42
N LEU A 175 6.56 -2.96 5.74
CA LEU A 175 5.78 -3.74 6.70
C LEU A 175 4.62 -2.89 7.25
N PHE A 176 3.47 -3.53 7.51
CA PHE A 176 2.37 -2.88 8.19
C PHE A 176 2.77 -2.42 9.58
N GLN A 177 2.61 -1.12 9.83
CA GLN A 177 2.79 -0.51 11.12
C GLN A 177 1.43 -0.32 11.78
N LYS A 178 1.31 -0.75 13.04
CA LYS A 178 0.11 -0.47 13.83
C LYS A 178 0.08 1.00 14.21
N LEU A 179 -1.04 1.65 13.97
CA LEU A 179 -1.27 3.02 14.42
C LEU A 179 -1.37 3.06 15.95
N GLN A 180 -0.65 4.00 16.56
CA GLN A 180 -0.79 4.27 18.00
C GLN A 180 -2.22 4.71 18.35
N ARG A 181 -2.85 5.48 17.45
CA ARG A 181 -4.25 5.89 17.54
C ARG A 181 -4.94 5.55 16.22
N PRO A 182 -5.92 4.62 16.21
CA PRO A 182 -6.70 4.35 15.01
C PRO A 182 -7.38 5.61 14.48
N ILE A 183 -7.51 5.72 13.16
CA ILE A 183 -7.98 6.93 12.50
C ILE A 183 -9.34 6.68 11.87
N GLN A 184 -10.37 7.39 12.33
CA GLN A 184 -11.67 7.42 11.69
C GLN A 184 -11.58 8.26 10.41
N VAL A 185 -11.89 7.65 9.27
CA VAL A 185 -11.92 8.34 7.99
C VAL A 185 -13.29 8.99 7.79
N LYS A 186 -13.28 10.27 7.39
CA LYS A 186 -14.48 11.03 7.02
C LYS A 186 -14.56 11.15 5.49
N ILE A 187 -15.74 11.41 4.94
CA ILE A 187 -15.96 11.48 3.49
C ILE A 187 -15.03 12.47 2.77
N ASN A 188 -14.64 13.55 3.45
CA ASN A 188 -13.79 14.62 2.97
C ASN A 188 -12.32 14.48 3.42
N SER A 189 -11.94 13.34 3.99
CA SER A 189 -10.53 13.01 4.24
C SER A 189 -9.76 12.76 2.94
N LYS A 190 -8.50 13.18 2.90
CA LYS A 190 -7.61 13.01 1.74
C LYS A 190 -6.27 12.44 2.14
N ALA A 191 -5.75 11.48 1.38
CA ALA A 191 -4.38 11.01 1.54
C ALA A 191 -3.54 11.68 0.46
N VAL A 192 -2.57 12.51 0.85
CA VAL A 192 -1.78 13.33 -0.07
C VAL A 192 -0.29 13.21 0.20
N PHE A 193 0.52 13.56 -0.79
CA PHE A 193 1.97 13.74 -0.65
C PHE A 193 2.42 14.83 -1.63
N THR A 194 3.60 15.40 -1.41
CA THR A 194 4.18 16.41 -2.31
C THR A 194 5.46 15.89 -2.96
N THR A 195 5.77 16.48 -4.12
CA THR A 195 7.01 16.21 -4.86
C THR A 195 7.76 17.51 -5.16
N ASP A 196 9.04 17.40 -5.50
CA ASP A 196 9.87 18.53 -5.99
C ASP A 196 9.78 18.71 -7.51
N ALA A 197 9.07 17.79 -8.19
CA ALA A 197 9.00 17.59 -9.63
C ALA A 197 8.46 18.78 -10.41
#